data_AF-K2FS81-F1
#
_entry.id   AF-K2FS81-F1
#
_cell.length_a   1.000
_cell.length_b   1.000
_cell.length_c   1.000
_cell.angle_alpha   90.00
_cell.angle_beta   90.00
_cell.angle_gamma   90.00
#
_symmetry.space_group_name_H-M   'P 1'
#
loop_
_entity.id
_entity.type
_entity.pdbx_description
1 polymer ?
#
loop_
_entity_poly.entity_id
_entity_poly.type
_entity_poly.pdbx_seq_one_letter_code
_entity_poly.pdbx_strand_id
1 'polypeptide(L)' 'MTTNNQEIKVKGNTDKETYIHINDIPVVVDANGAFETSVRLKDGDNQINATAVDIAGNIETKTLKVIYQKD' A
#
# COMPACT_ATOMS: atom_id res chain seq x y z
N MET A 1 -7.46 6.10 -10.44
CA MET A 1 -6.35 7.06 -10.67
C MET A 1 -5.62 6.63 -11.92
N THR A 2 -5.11 7.55 -12.74
CA THR A 2 -4.27 7.21 -13.91
C THR A 2 -2.89 7.85 -13.74
N THR A 3 -1.83 7.17 -14.17
CA THR A 3 -0.44 7.67 -14.10
C THR A 3 0.38 7.17 -15.28
N ASN A 4 1.38 7.95 -15.69
CA ASN A 4 2.43 7.57 -16.63
C ASN A 4 3.76 7.22 -15.94
N ASN A 5 3.78 7.19 -14.60
CA ASN A 5 4.91 6.69 -13.83
C ASN A 5 4.73 5.20 -13.51
N GLN A 6 5.72 4.38 -13.87
CA GLN A 6 5.69 2.93 -13.62
C GLN A 6 5.83 2.60 -12.12
N GLU A 7 6.25 3.54 -11.29
CA GLU A 7 6.39 3.35 -9.85
C GLU A 7 5.56 4.40 -9.11
N ILE A 8 4.78 3.95 -8.12
CA ILE A 8 4.05 4.85 -7.22
C ILE A 8 4.47 4.62 -5.77
N LYS A 9 4.47 5.71 -5.01
CA LYS A 9 4.63 5.66 -3.56
C LYS A 9 3.29 5.47 -2.89
N VAL A 10 3.15 4.40 -2.13
CA VAL A 10 2.03 4.16 -1.22
C VAL A 10 2.49 4.56 0.17
N LYS A 11 1.77 5.51 0.78
CA LYS A 11 2.07 6.00 2.13
C LYS A 11 0.79 6.09 2.95
N GLY A 12 0.92 5.94 4.26
CA GLY A 12 -0.21 6.05 5.17
C GLY A 12 0.24 6.12 6.63
N ASN A 13 -0.75 6.18 7.51
CA ASN A 13 -0.58 6.08 8.94
C ASN A 13 -1.50 4.99 9.48
N THR A 14 -1.07 4.37 10.57
CA THR A 14 -1.80 3.36 11.31
C THR A 14 -1.54 3.52 12.81
N ASP A 15 -2.20 2.74 13.64
CA ASP A 15 -1.90 2.70 15.07
C ASP A 15 -0.54 2.05 15.32
N LYS A 16 0.06 2.35 16.47
CA LYS A 16 1.34 1.75 16.87
C LYS A 16 1.23 0.22 16.89
N GLU A 17 2.34 -0.44 16.57
CA GLU A 17 2.44 -1.91 16.60
C GLU A 17 1.50 -2.63 15.62
N THR A 18 1.01 -1.93 14.59
CA THR A 18 0.23 -2.53 13.49
C THR A 18 1.14 -3.07 12.41
N TYR A 19 0.82 -4.27 11.90
CA TYR A 19 1.47 -4.86 10.74
C TYR A 19 0.77 -4.44 9.45
N ILE A 20 1.52 -3.89 8.50
CA ILE A 20 0.98 -3.50 7.18
C ILE A 20 1.51 -4.45 6.11
N HIS A 21 0.62 -4.91 5.24
CA HIS A 21 0.95 -5.63 4.01
C HIS A 21 0.44 -4.84 2.82
N ILE A 22 1.31 -4.59 1.83
CA ILE A 22 0.95 -3.99 0.55
C ILE A 22 1.13 -5.06 -0.54
N ASN A 23 0.04 -5.47 -1.18
CA ASN A 23 0.03 -6.61 -2.13
C ASN A 23 0.68 -7.88 -1.53
N ASP A 24 0.29 -8.20 -0.30
CA ASP A 24 0.81 -9.35 0.48
C ASP A 24 2.30 -9.24 0.86
N ILE A 25 2.96 -8.11 0.57
CA ILE A 25 4.35 -7.83 0.97
C ILE A 25 4.33 -7.04 2.29
N PRO A 26 5.01 -7.50 3.35
CA PRO A 26 5.10 -6.78 4.60
C PRO A 26 5.85 -5.45 4.43
N VAL A 27 5.30 -4.39 5.02
CA VAL A 27 5.88 -3.04 5.01
C VAL A 27 6.19 -2.63 6.44
N VAL A 28 7.38 -2.06 6.63
CA VAL A 28 7.82 -1.55 7.92
C VAL A 28 7.00 -0.32 8.30
N VAL A 29 6.43 -0.36 9.50
CA VAL A 29 5.77 0.77 10.13
C VAL A 29 6.74 1.37 11.16
N ASP A 30 6.89 2.70 11.15
CA ASP A 30 7.76 3.38 12.09
C ASP A 30 7.12 3.54 13.49
N ALA A 31 7.89 4.08 14.45
CA ALA A 31 7.42 4.27 15.82
C ALA A 31 6.25 5.25 15.97
N ASN A 32 5.97 6.06 14.94
CA ASN A 32 4.85 6.99 14.88
C ASN A 32 3.63 6.40 14.15
N GLY A 33 3.73 5.15 13.67
CA GLY A 33 2.66 4.52 12.89
C GLY A 33 2.68 4.87 11.40
N ALA A 34 3.70 5.57 10.92
CA ALA A 34 3.81 5.93 9.51
C ALA A 34 4.46 4.79 8.70
N PHE A 35 4.00 4.62 7.46
CA PHE A 35 4.60 3.68 6.52
C PHE A 35 4.69 4.28 5.12
N GLU A 36 5.72 3.88 4.39
CA GLU A 36 5.91 4.21 2.98
C GLU A 36 6.53 3.01 2.26
N THR A 37 5.99 2.67 1.08
CA THR A 37 6.61 1.72 0.16
C THR A 37 6.38 2.14 -1.27
N SER A 38 7.27 1.71 -2.16
CA SER A 38 7.06 1.80 -3.59
C SER A 38 6.35 0.56 -4.13
N VAL A 39 5.46 0.76 -5.10
CA VAL A 39 4.82 -0.32 -5.86
C VAL A 39 5.08 -0.09 -7.34
N ARG A 40 5.64 -1.10 -8.00
CA ARG A 40 5.83 -1.10 -9.45
C ARG A 40 4.54 -1.55 -10.14
N LEU A 41 4.07 -0.76 -11.09
CA LEU A 41 2.85 -0.98 -11.87
C LEU A 41 3.15 -1.76 -13.16
N LYS A 42 2.16 -2.54 -13.58
CA LYS A 42 2.06 -3.17 -14.90
C LYS A 42 1.20 -2.30 -15.82
N ASP A 43 1.41 -2.35 -17.13
CA ASP A 43 0.57 -1.60 -18.07
C ASP A 43 -0.91 -1.96 -17.88
N GLY A 44 -1.78 -0.95 -17.91
CA GLY A 44 -3.21 -1.08 -17.68
C GLY A 44 -3.61 -1.00 -16.21
N ASP A 45 -4.66 -1.74 -15.84
CA ASP A 45 -5.23 -1.74 -14.49
C ASP A 45 -4.33 -2.43 -13.46
N ASN A 46 -4.08 -1.73 -12.36
CA ASN A 46 -3.39 -2.25 -11.19
C ASN A 46 -4.29 -2.08 -9.96
N GLN A 47 -4.47 -3.17 -9.24
CA GLN A 47 -5.13 -3.18 -7.95
C GLN A 47 -4.07 -3.32 -6.86
N ILE A 48 -4.01 -2.33 -5.97
CA ILE A 48 -3.09 -2.34 -4.84
C ILE A 48 -3.90 -2.52 -3.58
N ASN A 49 -3.66 -3.61 -2.85
CA ASN A 49 -4.33 -3.92 -1.60
C ASN A 49 -3.41 -3.59 -0.43
N ALA A 50 -3.91 -2.75 0.48
CA ALA A 50 -3.25 -2.43 1.74
C ALA A 50 -4.03 -3.09 2.88
N THR A 51 -3.41 -4.05 3.56
CA THR A 51 -4.00 -4.78 4.68
C THR A 51 -3.28 -4.43 5.96
N ALA A 52 -4.01 -3.96 6.95
CA ALA A 52 -3.52 -3.66 8.29
C ALA A 52 -4.01 -4.74 9.27
N VAL A 53 -3.12 -5.21 10.14
CA VAL A 53 -3.42 -6.17 11.21
C VAL A 53 -2.86 -5.65 12.51
N ASP A 54 -3.72 -5.33 13.47
CA ASP A 54 -3.28 -4.87 14.80
C ASP A 54 -2.89 -6.05 15.71
N ILE A 55 -2.33 -5.73 16.88
CA ILE A 55 -1.91 -6.73 17.87
C ILE A 55 -3.08 -7.51 18.49
N ALA A 56 -4.30 -6.98 18.42
CA ALA A 56 -5.51 -7.65 18.90
C ALA A 56 -6.11 -8.58 17.84
N GLY A 57 -5.57 -8.57 16.62
CA GLY A 57 -6.02 -9.38 15.48
C GLY A 57 -7.13 -8.73 14.65
N ASN A 58 -7.43 -7.44 14.84
CA ASN A 58 -8.35 -6.73 13.96
C ASN A 58 -7.69 -6.52 12.60
N ILE A 59 -8.47 -6.70 11.53
CA ILE A 59 -7.99 -6.61 10.15
C ILE A 59 -8.79 -5.54 9.41
N GLU A 60 -8.09 -4.61 8.76
CA GLU A 60 -8.68 -3.66 7.81
C GLU A 60 -7.99 -3.79 6.45
N THR A 61 -8.76 -3.74 5.36
CA THR A 61 -8.21 -3.76 4.00
C THR A 61 -8.72 -2.57 3.20
N LYS A 62 -7.81 -1.87 2.52
CA LYS A 62 -8.11 -0.81 1.56
C LYS A 62 -7.57 -1.16 0.19
N THR A 63 -8.33 -0.83 -0.84
CA THR A 63 -7.95 -1.10 -2.23
C THR A 63 -7.78 0.21 -2.99
N LEU A 64 -6.61 0.40 -3.60
CA LEU A 64 -6.32 1.48 -4.52
C LEU A 64 -6.32 0.95 -5.95
N LYS A 65 -7.08 1.60 -6.83
CA LYS A 65 -7.11 1.30 -8.27
C LYS A 65 -6.31 2.32 -9.06
N VAL A 66 -5.25 1.87 -9.71
CA VAL A 66 -4.31 2.69 -10.46
C VAL A 66 -4.17 2.15 -11.87
N ILE A 67 -4.41 3.00 -12.87
CA ILE A 67 -4.23 2.68 -14.28
C ILE A 67 -2.88 3.25 -14.69
N TYR A 68 -1.93 2.38 -15.06
CA TYR A 68 -0.66 2.81 -15.62
C TYR A 68 -0.75 2.80 -17.14
N GLN A 69 -0.42 3.92 -17.76
CA GLN A 69 -0.31 4.04 -19.21
C GLN A 69 1.02 4.68 -19.52
N LYS A 70 1.90 3.93 -20.19
CA LYS A 70 3.09 4.50 -20.79
C LYS A 70 2.64 5.47 -21.90
N ASP A 71 3.10 6.70 -21.83
CA ASP A 71 2.85 7.71 -22.87
C ASP A 71 3.30 7.23 -24.27
#